data_AF-A0A5J6PZZ9-F1
#
_entry.id   AF-A0A5J6PZZ9-F1
#
_cell.length_a   1.000
_cell.length_b   1.000
_cell.length_c   1.000
_cell.angle_alpha   90.00
_cell.angle_beta   90.00
_cell.angle_gamma   90.00
#
_symmetry.space_group_name_H-M   'P 1'
#
loop_
_entity.id
_entity.type
_entity.pdbx_description
1 polymer ?
#
loop_
_entity_poly.entity_id
_entity_poly.type
_entity_poly.pdbx_seq_one_letter_code
_entity_poly.pdbx_strand_id
1 'polypeptide(L)'
;MELNDFNAVRDALRELGLKQGFELGDEEAINKFNDEVPFDSRWICYYADDWNEKLEERLHDFFENMRDYQDTMAKEDIKSASHSFLLAVICAGSLRSFFESIEKDMDKLLAGEHQTTDFQWPQFDNE
;
A
#
# COMPACT_ATOMS: atom_id res chain seq x y z
N MET A 1 -9.52 10.27 16.61
CA MET A 1 -8.92 9.71 15.39
C MET A 1 -9.08 8.21 15.53
N GLU A 2 -10.02 7.61 14.82
CA GLU A 2 -10.15 6.15 14.83
C GLU A 2 -8.96 5.59 14.06
N LEU A 3 -8.20 4.67 14.68
CA LEU A 3 -6.94 4.13 14.17
C LEU A 3 -7.08 3.24 12.91
N ASN A 4 -8.26 3.18 12.29
CA ASN A 4 -8.59 2.25 11.21
C ASN A 4 -8.79 2.92 9.84
N ASP A 5 -8.51 4.23 9.73
CA ASP A 5 -8.71 4.98 8.49
C ASP A 5 -7.39 5.12 7.69
N PHE A 6 -7.20 4.26 6.69
CA PHE A 6 -6.05 4.32 5.79
C PHE A 6 -6.07 5.54 4.88
N ASN A 7 -7.23 6.15 4.62
CA ASN A 7 -7.28 7.44 3.93
C ASN A 7 -6.68 8.55 4.80
N ALA A 8 -6.87 8.51 6.11
CA ALA A 8 -6.19 9.44 7.01
C ALA A 8 -4.67 9.27 6.99
N VAL A 9 -4.17 8.03 6.90
CA VAL A 9 -2.73 7.75 6.71
C VAL A 9 -2.25 8.32 5.39
N ARG A 10 -2.93 8.00 4.28
CA ARG A 10 -2.66 8.55 2.94
C ARG A 10 -2.56 10.06 2.96
N ASP A 11 -3.56 10.73 3.54
CA ASP A 11 -3.66 12.19 3.56
C ASP A 11 -2.54 12.81 4.40
N ALA A 12 -2.15 12.18 5.51
CA ALA A 12 -0.99 12.62 6.30
C ALA A 12 0.33 12.51 5.52
N LEU A 13 0.51 11.41 4.77
CA LEU A 13 1.69 11.24 3.91
C LEU A 13 1.71 12.26 2.76
N ARG A 14 0.56 12.55 2.15
CA ARG A 14 0.43 13.63 1.15
C ARG A 14 0.79 14.99 1.73
N GLU A 15 0.27 15.32 2.91
CA GLU A 15 0.59 16.59 3.59
C GLU A 15 2.09 16.71 3.89
N LEU A 16 2.72 15.60 4.29
CA LEU A 16 4.16 15.55 4.51
C LEU A 16 4.94 15.76 3.21
N GLY A 17 4.54 15.10 2.12
CA GLY A 17 5.13 15.31 0.81
C GLY A 17 5.05 16.77 0.36
N LEU A 18 3.89 17.41 0.58
CA LEU A 18 3.70 18.83 0.29
C LEU A 18 4.68 19.71 1.07
N LYS A 19 4.94 19.42 2.35
CA LYS A 19 5.93 20.14 3.16
C LYS A 19 7.35 19.95 2.64
N GLN A 20 7.64 18.82 2.03
CA GLN A 20 8.93 18.53 1.39
C GLN A 20 9.03 19.07 -0.04
N GLY A 21 7.93 19.57 -0.61
CA GLY A 21 7.87 20.26 -1.90
C GLY A 21 7.42 19.39 -3.07
N PHE A 22 6.66 18.31 -2.82
CA PHE A 22 6.09 17.46 -3.85
C PHE A 22 4.64 17.08 -3.53
N GLU A 23 3.76 17.09 -4.54
CA GLU A 23 2.37 16.68 -4.39
C GLU A 23 2.21 15.20 -4.76
N LEU A 24 2.10 14.34 -3.75
CA LEU A 24 1.95 12.90 -3.95
C LEU A 24 0.61 12.52 -4.62
N GLY A 25 -0.44 13.34 -4.49
CA GLY A 25 -1.73 13.09 -5.12
C GLY A 25 -1.85 13.54 -6.57
N ASP A 26 -0.80 14.12 -7.15
CA ASP A 26 -0.75 14.44 -8.58
C ASP A 26 -0.24 13.21 -9.35
N GLU A 27 -1.18 12.42 -9.85
CA GLU A 27 -0.89 11.19 -10.57
C GLU A 27 0.01 11.42 -11.79
N GLU A 28 -0.20 12.49 -12.55
CA GLU A 28 0.60 12.77 -13.75
C GLU A 28 2.05 13.08 -13.38
N ALA A 29 2.24 13.89 -12.34
CA ALA A 29 3.57 14.21 -11.82
C ALA A 29 4.28 12.98 -11.26
N ILE A 30 3.58 12.11 -10.52
CA ILE A 30 4.14 10.89 -9.94
C ILE A 30 4.49 9.86 -11.01
N ASN A 31 3.62 9.65 -11.99
CA ASN A 31 3.92 8.73 -13.11
C ASN A 31 5.14 9.21 -13.89
N LYS A 32 5.21 10.50 -14.19
CA LYS A 32 6.38 11.09 -14.86
C LYS A 32 7.65 10.90 -14.04
N PHE A 33 7.61 11.17 -12.73
CA PHE A 33 8.75 10.93 -11.85
C PHE A 33 9.18 9.46 -11.88
N ASN A 34 8.23 8.54 -11.75
CA ASN A 34 8.48 7.10 -11.72
C ASN A 34 9.09 6.56 -13.02
N ASP A 35 8.79 7.17 -14.17
CA ASP A 35 9.39 6.83 -15.46
C ASP A 35 10.87 7.26 -15.56
N GLU A 36 11.27 8.27 -14.80
CA GLU A 36 12.61 8.88 -14.85
C GLU A 36 13.58 8.27 -13.82
N VAL A 37 13.09 7.49 -12.84
CA VAL A 37 13.91 6.93 -11.74
C VAL A 37 13.99 5.39 -11.74
N PRO A 38 15.04 4.80 -11.14
CA PRO A 38 15.13 3.36 -10.91
C PRO A 38 13.94 2.82 -10.12
N PHE A 39 13.61 1.54 -10.30
CA PHE A 39 12.44 0.92 -9.67
C PHE A 39 12.40 1.11 -8.15
N ASP A 40 13.52 0.95 -7.46
CA ASP A 40 13.59 1.08 -6.00
C ASP A 40 13.32 2.52 -5.50
N SER A 41 13.53 3.53 -6.36
CA SER A 41 13.28 4.94 -6.05
C SER A 41 11.85 5.40 -6.38
N ARG A 42 11.02 4.57 -7.02
CA ARG A 42 9.65 4.93 -7.41
C ARG A 42 8.70 5.06 -6.22
N TRP A 43 7.76 6.01 -6.28
CA TRP A 43 6.61 6.02 -5.39
C TRP A 43 5.72 4.82 -5.72
N ILE A 44 5.46 3.97 -4.72
CA ILE A 44 4.79 2.68 -4.94
C ILE A 44 3.29 2.81 -4.71
N CYS A 45 2.88 3.58 -3.71
CA CYS A 45 1.47 3.79 -3.43
C CYS A 45 0.83 4.70 -4.47
N TYR A 46 -0.45 4.45 -4.73
CA TYR A 46 -1.26 5.31 -5.56
C TYR A 46 -2.11 6.22 -4.67
N TYR A 47 -1.66 7.46 -4.51
CA TYR A 47 -2.23 8.42 -3.54
C TYR A 47 -3.56 9.05 -3.96
N ALA A 48 -4.04 8.76 -5.19
CA ALA A 48 -5.36 9.16 -5.65
C ALA A 48 -6.46 8.13 -5.30
N ASP A 49 -6.09 6.90 -4.94
CA ASP A 49 -7.04 5.85 -4.56
C ASP A 49 -7.65 6.07 -3.16
N ASP A 50 -8.85 5.53 -2.95
CA ASP A 50 -9.39 5.28 -1.62
C ASP A 50 -8.72 4.02 -1.02
N TRP A 51 -7.82 4.22 -0.08
CA TRP A 51 -7.03 3.14 0.52
C TRP A 51 -7.86 2.23 1.42
N ASN A 52 -8.97 2.72 1.98
CA ASN A 52 -9.89 1.86 2.74
C ASN A 52 -10.63 0.92 1.80
N GLU A 53 -11.18 1.43 0.70
CA GLU A 53 -11.85 0.62 -0.32
C GLU A 53 -10.88 -0.43 -0.89
N LYS A 54 -9.64 -0.01 -1.22
CA LYS A 54 -8.59 -0.92 -1.69
C LYS A 54 -8.25 -2.04 -0.71
N LEU A 55 -8.20 -1.75 0.59
CA LEU A 55 -7.96 -2.78 1.59
C LEU A 55 -9.18 -3.71 1.73
N GLU A 56 -10.39 -3.15 1.72
CA GLU A 56 -11.64 -3.91 1.82
C GLU A 56 -11.81 -4.87 0.64
N GLU A 57 -11.58 -4.43 -0.60
CA GLU A 57 -11.59 -5.27 -1.80
C GLU A 57 -10.65 -6.48 -1.65
N ARG A 58 -9.40 -6.24 -1.23
CA ARG A 58 -8.39 -7.30 -1.07
C ARG A 58 -8.76 -8.30 0.02
N LEU A 59 -9.30 -7.82 1.15
CA LEU A 59 -9.78 -8.66 2.24
C LEU A 59 -10.99 -9.48 1.82
N HIS A 60 -11.92 -8.85 1.10
CA HIS A 60 -13.10 -9.50 0.56
C HIS A 60 -12.72 -10.69 -0.33
N ASP A 61 -11.86 -10.47 -1.33
CA ASP A 61 -11.38 -11.52 -2.23
C ASP A 61 -10.69 -12.66 -1.47
N PHE A 62 -9.84 -12.32 -0.49
CA PHE A 62 -9.20 -13.33 0.35
C PHE A 62 -10.23 -14.20 1.09
N PHE A 63 -11.21 -13.57 1.75
CA PHE A 63 -12.23 -14.29 2.52
C PHE A 63 -13.22 -15.04 1.63
N GLU A 64 -13.51 -14.58 0.41
CA GLU A 64 -14.28 -15.36 -0.57
C GLU A 64 -13.56 -16.65 -0.95
N ASN A 65 -12.29 -16.57 -1.35
CA ASN A 65 -11.52 -17.76 -1.71
C ASN A 65 -11.36 -18.75 -0.54
N MET A 66 -11.23 -18.25 0.69
CA MET A 66 -11.20 -19.11 1.88
C MET A 66 -12.55 -19.77 2.18
N ARG A 67 -13.68 -19.09 1.92
CA ARG A 67 -15.02 -19.69 2.04
C ARG A 67 -15.23 -20.77 0.98
N ASP A 68 -14.88 -20.50 -0.27
CA ASP A 68 -14.95 -21.49 -1.36
C ASP A 68 -14.08 -22.71 -1.08
N TYR A 69 -12.88 -22.50 -0.52
CA TYR A 69 -12.03 -23.59 -0.06
C TYR A 69 -12.73 -24.47 0.99
N GLN A 70 -13.34 -23.87 2.02
CA GLN A 70 -14.07 -24.61 3.05
C GLN A 70 -15.26 -25.40 2.47
N ASP A 71 -16.05 -24.76 1.60
CA ASP A 71 -17.23 -25.36 0.97
C ASP A 71 -16.89 -26.53 0.05
N THR A 72 -15.78 -26.43 -0.69
CA THR A 72 -15.31 -27.49 -1.59
C THR A 72 -14.66 -28.64 -0.83
N MET A 73 -13.92 -28.35 0.25
CA MET A 73 -13.42 -29.36 1.19
C MET A 73 -14.56 -30.17 1.83
N ALA A 74 -15.64 -29.51 2.25
CA ALA A 74 -16.82 -30.18 2.82
C ALA A 74 -17.54 -31.11 1.82
N LYS A 75 -17.37 -30.86 0.51
CA LYS A 75 -17.91 -31.69 -0.59
C LYS A 75 -16.91 -32.76 -1.07
N GLU A 76 -15.75 -32.88 -0.43
CA GLU A 76 -14.64 -33.75 -0.84
C GLU A 76 -14.10 -33.46 -2.26
N ASP A 77 -14.36 -32.26 -2.81
CA ASP A 77 -13.82 -31.81 -4.10
C ASP A 77 -12.43 -31.20 -3.92
N ILE A 78 -11.43 -32.09 -3.82
CA ILE A 78 -10.03 -31.72 -3.58
C ILE A 78 -9.46 -30.82 -4.68
N LYS A 79 -9.90 -30.97 -5.94
CA LYS A 79 -9.37 -30.18 -7.05
C LYS A 79 -9.79 -28.71 -6.91
N SER A 80 -11.08 -28.48 -6.68
CA SER A 80 -11.59 -27.11 -6.48
C SER A 80 -11.06 -26.51 -5.18
N ALA A 81 -10.96 -27.31 -4.11
CA ALA A 81 -10.36 -26.86 -2.86
C ALA A 81 -8.90 -26.40 -3.05
N SER A 82 -8.08 -27.20 -3.72
CA SER A 82 -6.68 -26.84 -3.98
C SER A 82 -6.57 -25.54 -4.80
N HIS A 83 -7.49 -25.33 -5.74
CA HIS A 83 -7.54 -24.11 -6.55
C HIS A 83 -7.94 -22.88 -5.71
N SER A 84 -9.03 -22.94 -4.96
CA SER A 84 -9.48 -21.84 -4.09
C SER A 84 -8.43 -21.49 -3.04
N PHE A 85 -7.75 -22.50 -2.46
CA PHE A 85 -6.66 -22.24 -1.52
C PHE A 85 -5.48 -21.52 -2.17
N LEU A 86 -5.09 -21.90 -3.39
CA LEU A 86 -4.04 -21.20 -4.13
C LEU A 86 -4.42 -19.74 -4.39
N LEU A 87 -5.66 -19.46 -4.78
CA LEU A 87 -6.15 -18.10 -4.98
C LEU A 87 -6.12 -17.30 -3.67
N ALA A 88 -6.56 -17.89 -2.55
CA ALA A 88 -6.47 -17.25 -1.24
C ALA A 88 -5.01 -16.89 -0.87
N VAL A 89 -4.03 -17.76 -1.17
CA VAL A 89 -2.62 -17.46 -0.95
C VAL A 89 -2.14 -16.28 -1.80
N ILE A 90 -2.60 -16.17 -3.06
CA ILE A 90 -2.30 -15.03 -3.93
C ILE A 90 -2.91 -13.74 -3.34
N CYS A 91 -4.17 -13.78 -2.88
CA CYS A 91 -4.81 -12.64 -2.22
C CYS A 91 -4.08 -12.23 -0.94
N ALA A 92 -3.59 -13.19 -0.13
CA ALA A 92 -2.76 -12.91 1.04
C ALA A 92 -1.44 -12.21 0.67
N GLY A 93 -0.84 -12.58 -0.46
CA GLY A 93 0.29 -11.86 -1.04
C GLY A 93 -0.07 -10.41 -1.41
N SER A 94 -1.22 -10.19 -2.04
CA SER A 94 -1.72 -8.85 -2.36
C SER A 94 -1.94 -7.98 -1.12
N LEU A 95 -2.51 -8.55 -0.05
CA LEU A 95 -2.67 -7.88 1.25
C LEU A 95 -1.33 -7.48 1.85
N ARG A 96 -0.34 -8.38 1.81
CA ARG A 96 1.03 -8.05 2.26
C ARG A 96 1.62 -6.90 1.46
N SER A 97 1.52 -6.94 0.13
CA SER A 97 2.04 -5.89 -0.75
C SER A 97 1.41 -4.52 -0.50
N PHE A 98 0.14 -4.46 -0.08
CA PHE A 98 -0.51 -3.20 0.29
C PHE A 98 0.24 -2.51 1.44
N PHE A 99 0.54 -3.23 2.53
CA PHE A 99 1.27 -2.67 3.67
C PHE A 99 2.73 -2.38 3.35
N GLU A 100 3.41 -3.28 2.65
CA GLU A 100 4.82 -3.08 2.26
C GLU A 100 5.01 -1.85 1.36
N SER A 101 4.02 -1.52 0.53
CA SER A 101 4.08 -0.32 -0.31
C SER A 101 4.00 0.96 0.53
N ILE A 102 3.13 0.97 1.54
CA ILE A 102 2.98 2.10 2.47
C ILE A 102 4.27 2.29 3.27
N GLU A 103 4.81 1.20 3.83
CA GLU A 103 6.07 1.22 4.59
C GLU A 103 7.22 1.81 3.76
N LYS A 104 7.40 1.35 2.51
CA LYS A 104 8.46 1.86 1.63
C LYS A 104 8.33 3.35 1.34
N ASP A 105 7.12 3.83 1.08
CA ASP A 105 6.92 5.25 0.81
C ASP A 105 7.11 6.09 2.08
N MET A 106 6.74 5.57 3.26
CA MET A 106 7.03 6.20 4.55
C MET A 106 8.53 6.34 4.81
N ASP A 107 9.30 5.29 4.53
CA ASP A 107 10.76 5.33 4.68
C ASP A 107 11.40 6.40 3.79
N LYS A 108 10.91 6.56 2.56
CA LYS A 108 11.37 7.62 1.64
C LYS A 108 11.07 9.02 2.14
N LEU A 109 9.86 9.22 2.65
CA LEU A 109 9.45 10.48 3.28
C LEU A 109 10.30 10.78 4.51
N LEU A 110 10.65 9.77 5.30
CA LEU A 110 11.52 9.92 6.47
C LEU A 110 12.96 10.29 6.06
N ALA A 111 13.50 9.64 5.03
CA ALA A 111 14.83 9.92 4.53
C ALA A 111 14.94 11.26 3.77
N GLY A 112 13.81 11.84 3.35
CA GLY A 112 13.78 13.10 2.60
C GLY A 112 14.43 12.96 1.20
N GLU A 113 14.39 11.76 0.61
CA GLU A 113 15.14 11.40 -0.60
C GLU A 113 14.84 12.29 -1.82
N HIS A 114 13.63 12.87 -1.85
CA HIS A 114 13.10 13.63 -2.99
C HIS A 114 12.64 15.03 -2.63
N GLN A 115 13.06 15.56 -1.47
CA GLN A 115 12.70 16.91 -1.07
C GLN A 115 13.27 17.94 -2.05
N THR A 116 12.44 18.90 -2.43
CA THR A 116 12.83 20.03 -3.31
C THR A 116 12.94 21.35 -2.54
N THR A 117 12.59 21.33 -1.26
CA THR A 117 12.63 22.45 -0.31
C THR A 117 13.78 22.31 0.67
N ASP A 118 13.97 23.31 1.52
CA ASP A 118 14.88 23.29 2.67
C ASP A 118 14.27 22.60 3.90
N PHE A 119 13.22 21.80 3.72
CA PHE A 119 12.63 20.97 4.78
C PHE A 119 13.72 20.15 5.48
N GLN A 120 13.64 20.09 6.80
CA GLN A 120 14.52 19.28 7.63
C GLN A 120 13.69 18.62 8.72
N TRP A 121 13.86 17.31 8.89
CA TRP A 121 13.37 16.64 10.08
C TRP A 121 14.09 17.17 11.31
N PRO A 122 13.37 17.39 12.44
CA PRO A 122 14.02 17.63 13.72
C PRO A 122 15.02 16.51 14.00
N GLN A 123 16.23 16.88 14.42
CA GLN A 123 17.19 15.89 14.89
C GLN A 123 16.68 15.35 16.22
N PHE A 124 16.44 14.04 16.28
CA PHE A 124 16.19 13.36 17.54
C PHE A 124 17.54 12.89 18.06
N ASP A 125 17.94 13.36 19.24
CA ASP A 125 19.14 12.86 19.89
C ASP A 125 18.93 11.36 20.17
N ASN A 126 19.85 10.52 19.67
CA ASN A 126 19.86 9.09 20.00
C ASN A 126 20.32 8.93 21.45
N GLU A 127 19.39 9.00 22.41
CA GLU A 127 19.63 8.54 23.79
C GLU A 127 19.79 7.01 23.86
#